data_AF-A0A8G1VX66-F1
#
_entry.id   AF-A0A8G1VX66-F1
#
_cell.length_a   1.000
_cell.length_b   1.000
_cell.length_c   1.000
_cell.angle_alpha   90.00
_cell.angle_beta   90.00
_cell.angle_gamma   90.00
#
_symmetry.space_group_name_H-M   'P 1'
#
loop_
_entity.id
_entity.type
_entity.pdbx_description
1 polymer ?
#
loop_
_entity_poly.entity_id
_entity_poly.type
_entity_poly.pdbx_seq_one_letter_code
_entity_poly.pdbx_strand_id
1 'polypeptide(L)'
;MNSSASWFKTVGAWRQLPQYLLHLASSRTLTLSSATALGTSDTVLWSELARKVPGRSNKDCRKRWWNTLAGGKIKGVWSPEEDKRLSEAVREHGNNWTQIASLVGSRCADQCSSHWRQVLRPDVSYCNWTEQEDEELLKAVQTHGTNWSAIAAFHDPPRTGLSLKNRYTRIRAKGESAAPSVL
;
A
#
# COMPACT_ATOMS: atom_id res chain seq x y z
N MET A 1 3.34 -28.58 17.13
CA MET A 1 3.46 -29.27 15.82
C MET A 1 2.11 -29.15 15.12
N ASN A 2 1.87 -28.50 13.98
CA ASN A 2 2.65 -27.72 13.03
C ASN A 2 1.72 -26.62 12.51
N SER A 3 2.05 -25.35 12.75
CA SER A 3 1.35 -24.20 12.16
C SER A 3 2.35 -23.46 11.26
N SER A 4 2.74 -24.13 10.16
CA SER A 4 3.75 -23.63 9.22
C SER A 4 3.33 -23.80 7.74
N ALA A 5 2.14 -24.32 7.47
CA ALA A 5 1.72 -24.67 6.10
C ALA A 5 0.87 -23.60 5.37
N SER A 6 0.45 -22.51 6.04
CA SER A 6 -0.40 -21.48 5.41
C SER A 6 0.40 -20.36 4.73
N TRP A 7 1.64 -20.11 5.19
CA TRP A 7 2.49 -19.05 4.66
C TRP A 7 2.97 -19.34 3.22
N PHE A 8 3.27 -20.59 2.88
CA PHE A 8 3.85 -20.92 1.56
C PHE A 8 2.86 -20.84 0.38
N LYS A 9 1.54 -20.99 0.61
CA LYS A 9 0.55 -21.03 -0.49
C LYS A 9 0.15 -19.65 -1.02
N THR A 10 0.25 -18.59 -0.21
CA THR A 10 -0.24 -17.24 -0.57
C THR A 10 0.81 -16.35 -1.24
N VAL A 11 2.10 -16.46 -0.85
CA VAL A 11 3.20 -15.70 -1.48
C VAL A 11 3.71 -16.37 -2.77
N GLY A 12 3.66 -17.70 -2.84
CA GLY A 12 4.10 -18.46 -4.02
C GLY A 12 3.24 -18.24 -5.27
N ALA A 13 1.93 -18.03 -5.11
CA ALA A 13 1.00 -17.82 -6.23
C ALA A 13 1.31 -16.56 -7.05
N TRP A 14 1.94 -15.55 -6.44
CA TRP A 14 2.31 -14.30 -7.12
C TRP A 14 3.71 -14.34 -7.76
N ARG A 15 4.54 -15.37 -7.50
CA ARG A 15 5.87 -15.48 -8.12
C ARG A 15 5.78 -15.73 -9.63
N GLN A 16 4.75 -16.44 -10.07
CA GLN A 16 4.57 -16.82 -11.48
C GLN A 16 3.72 -15.82 -12.27
N LEU A 17 2.89 -15.03 -11.59
CA LEU A 17 1.95 -14.08 -12.21
C LEU A 17 2.63 -13.01 -13.09
N PRO A 18 3.76 -12.40 -12.70
CA PRO A 18 4.48 -11.47 -13.56
C PRO A 18 5.01 -12.13 -14.83
N GLN A 19 5.48 -13.39 -14.75
CA GLN A 19 5.97 -14.13 -15.92
C GLN A 19 4.84 -14.50 -16.87
N TYR A 20 3.68 -14.93 -16.37
CA TYR A 20 2.50 -15.20 -17.19
C TYR A 20 1.92 -13.94 -17.85
N LEU A 21 1.87 -12.82 -17.12
CA LEU A 21 1.36 -11.56 -17.65
C LEU A 21 2.33 -10.90 -18.64
N LEU A 22 3.64 -11.00 -18.42
CA LEU A 22 4.65 -10.53 -19.37
C LEU A 22 4.70 -11.43 -20.62
N HIS A 23 4.55 -12.75 -20.48
CA HIS A 23 4.49 -13.66 -21.61
C HIS A 23 3.22 -13.46 -22.45
N LEU A 24 2.08 -13.12 -21.85
CA LEU A 24 0.85 -12.75 -22.56
C LEU A 24 0.90 -11.34 -23.18
N ALA A 25 1.66 -10.41 -22.59
CA ALA A 25 1.90 -9.09 -23.17
C ALA A 25 2.94 -9.13 -24.32
N SER A 26 3.89 -10.07 -24.27
CA SER A 26 4.96 -10.22 -25.26
C SER A 26 4.62 -11.21 -26.38
N SER A 27 3.74 -12.19 -26.12
CA SER A 27 3.20 -13.09 -27.14
C SER A 27 1.89 -12.51 -27.66
N ARG A 28 1.91 -11.99 -28.89
CA ARG A 28 0.71 -11.60 -29.68
C ARG A 28 -0.20 -12.80 -30.01
N THR A 29 -0.56 -13.62 -29.03
CA THR A 29 -1.39 -14.81 -29.22
C THR A 29 -2.67 -14.68 -28.43
N LEU A 30 -3.56 -13.82 -28.93
CA LEU A 30 -4.99 -14.09 -29.06
C LEU A 30 -5.52 -13.29 -30.26
N THR A 31 -5.20 -13.73 -31.48
CA THR A 31 -6.00 -13.36 -32.65
C THR A 31 -7.03 -14.45 -32.93
N LEU A 32 -8.30 -14.02 -32.84
CA LEU A 32 -9.48 -14.40 -33.63
C LEU A 32 -10.12 -15.78 -33.41
N SER A 33 -11.37 -15.73 -32.95
CA SER A 33 -12.47 -16.11 -33.84
C SER A 33 -13.69 -15.20 -33.61
N SER A 34 -14.00 -14.41 -34.64
CA SER A 34 -15.29 -13.82 -35.01
C SER A 34 -16.08 -13.02 -33.98
N ALA A 35 -15.83 -11.71 -33.92
CA ALA A 35 -16.89 -10.74 -33.73
C ALA A 35 -16.52 -9.43 -34.44
N THR A 36 -17.13 -9.26 -35.60
CA THR A 36 -17.21 -8.01 -36.34
C THR A 36 -17.87 -6.91 -35.49
N ALA A 37 -17.38 -5.69 -35.69
CA ALA A 37 -18.05 -4.43 -35.39
C ALA A 37 -18.20 -4.03 -33.90
N LEU A 38 -17.22 -3.24 -33.43
CA LEU A 38 -17.35 -1.89 -32.84
C LEU A 38 -16.24 -1.70 -31.81
N GLY A 39 -15.44 -0.65 -32.02
CA GLY A 39 -14.16 -0.43 -31.36
C GLY A 39 -14.24 -0.43 -29.84
N THR A 40 -13.41 -1.26 -29.21
CA THR A 40 -12.87 -0.97 -27.89
C THR A 40 -11.42 -1.45 -27.85
N SER A 41 -10.52 -0.54 -27.48
CA SER A 41 -9.13 -0.82 -27.21
C SER A 41 -9.01 -1.80 -26.05
N ASP A 42 -8.18 -2.84 -26.20
CA ASP A 42 -7.36 -3.39 -25.11
C ASP A 42 -8.06 -4.20 -23.99
N THR A 43 -9.00 -5.10 -24.33
CA THR A 43 -9.59 -6.01 -23.32
C THR A 43 -8.73 -7.27 -23.10
N VAL A 44 -7.74 -7.16 -22.22
CA VAL A 44 -7.15 -8.34 -21.55
C VAL A 44 -8.29 -9.16 -20.91
N LEU A 45 -8.45 -10.43 -21.32
CA LEU A 45 -9.47 -11.33 -20.77
C LEU A 45 -9.06 -11.82 -19.36
N TRP A 46 -9.32 -10.98 -18.36
CA TRP A 46 -8.98 -11.22 -16.94
C TRP A 46 -9.60 -12.50 -16.35
N SER A 47 -10.70 -13.00 -16.92
CA SER A 47 -11.34 -14.26 -16.54
C SER A 47 -10.44 -15.47 -16.80
N GLU A 48 -9.80 -15.52 -17.98
CA GLU A 48 -8.92 -16.63 -18.36
C GLU A 48 -7.60 -16.59 -17.58
N LEU A 49 -7.11 -15.39 -17.28
CA LEU A 49 -5.98 -15.19 -16.38
C LEU A 49 -6.25 -15.72 -14.97
N ALA A 50 -7.41 -15.40 -14.40
CA ALA A 50 -7.77 -15.86 -13.06
C ALA A 50 -7.84 -17.39 -12.95
N ARG A 51 -8.29 -18.08 -14.02
CA ARG A 51 -8.32 -19.56 -14.08
C ARG A 51 -6.92 -20.18 -13.91
N LYS A 52 -5.87 -19.49 -14.35
CA LYS A 52 -4.48 -19.93 -14.24
C LYS A 52 -3.82 -19.56 -12.90
N VAL A 53 -4.54 -18.86 -12.01
CA VAL A 53 -4.04 -18.40 -10.73
C VAL A 53 -4.93 -18.95 -9.61
N PRO A 54 -4.59 -20.11 -9.02
CA PRO A 54 -5.42 -20.75 -8.00
C PRO A 54 -5.60 -19.82 -6.78
N GLY A 55 -6.86 -19.72 -6.32
CA GLY A 55 -7.23 -18.90 -5.16
C GLY A 55 -7.26 -17.39 -5.40
N ARG A 56 -7.26 -16.92 -6.65
CA ARG A 56 -7.38 -15.49 -7.00
C ARG A 56 -8.51 -15.26 -7.99
N SER A 57 -9.26 -14.18 -7.78
CA SER A 57 -10.36 -13.79 -8.66
C SER A 57 -9.89 -12.91 -9.82
N ASN A 58 -10.76 -12.74 -10.82
CA ASN A 58 -10.59 -11.76 -11.90
C ASN A 58 -10.30 -10.35 -11.33
N LYS A 59 -11.04 -9.94 -10.29
CA LYS A 59 -10.85 -8.66 -9.59
C LYS A 59 -9.44 -8.53 -9.02
N ASP A 60 -8.89 -9.60 -8.43
CA ASP A 60 -7.54 -9.60 -7.87
C ASP A 60 -6.46 -9.46 -8.95
N CYS A 61 -6.65 -10.14 -10.10
CA CYS A 61 -5.74 -10.07 -11.24
C CYS A 61 -5.71 -8.65 -11.84
N ARG A 62 -6.90 -8.07 -12.07
CA ARG A 62 -7.03 -6.70 -12.58
C ARG A 62 -6.45 -5.67 -11.61
N LYS A 63 -6.72 -5.80 -10.31
CA LYS A 63 -6.16 -4.92 -9.27
C LYS A 63 -4.63 -4.99 -9.28
N ARG A 64 -4.05 -6.19 -9.32
CA ARG A 64 -2.59 -6.37 -9.38
C ARG A 64 -1.99 -5.71 -10.60
N TRP A 65 -2.62 -5.85 -11.77
CA TRP A 65 -2.13 -5.23 -12.99
C TRP A 65 -2.04 -3.71 -12.87
N TRP A 66 -3.14 -3.05 -12.55
CA TRP A 66 -3.20 -1.59 -12.48
C TRP A 66 -2.37 -1.00 -11.34
N ASN A 67 -2.17 -1.75 -10.25
CA ASN A 67 -1.42 -1.25 -9.09
C ASN A 67 0.06 -1.63 -9.11
N THR A 68 0.51 -2.53 -10.01
CA THR A 68 1.89 -3.04 -9.94
C THR A 68 2.54 -3.34 -11.29
N LEU A 69 1.81 -3.73 -12.33
CA LEU A 69 2.38 -4.31 -13.56
C LEU A 69 2.12 -3.51 -14.84
N ALA A 70 1.18 -2.56 -14.86
CA ALA A 70 0.79 -1.78 -16.05
C ALA A 70 1.90 -0.87 -16.63
N GLY A 71 3.16 -1.02 -16.23
CA GLY A 71 4.26 -0.15 -16.63
C GLY A 71 4.07 1.28 -16.11
N GLY A 72 5.14 2.08 -16.05
CA GLY A 72 5.05 3.53 -15.78
C GLY A 72 4.80 3.96 -14.32
N LYS A 73 4.47 3.05 -13.40
CA LYS A 73 4.28 3.42 -11.99
C LYS A 73 5.52 3.16 -11.15
N ILE A 74 6.08 4.24 -10.60
CA ILE A 74 7.36 4.22 -9.87
C ILE A 74 7.18 3.58 -8.49
N LYS A 75 8.12 2.69 -8.13
CA LYS A 75 8.30 2.21 -6.77
C LYS A 75 9.47 2.99 -6.14
N GLY A 76 9.33 3.40 -4.89
CA GLY A 76 10.37 4.16 -4.19
C GLY A 76 9.85 5.44 -3.53
N VAL A 77 10.79 6.25 -3.07
CA VAL A 77 10.59 7.52 -2.35
C VAL A 77 9.73 8.49 -3.18
N TRP A 78 8.86 9.24 -2.52
CA TRP A 78 8.07 10.31 -3.16
C TRP A 78 8.92 11.55 -3.37
N SER A 79 8.89 12.13 -4.56
CA SER A 79 9.56 13.41 -4.81
C SER A 79 8.69 14.59 -4.35
N PRO A 80 9.28 15.75 -4.03
CA PRO A 80 8.52 16.96 -3.68
C PRO A 80 7.52 17.37 -4.77
N GLU A 81 7.84 17.14 -6.05
CA GLU A 81 6.95 17.40 -7.18
C GLU A 81 5.76 16.45 -7.20
N GLU A 82 5.96 15.17 -6.85
CA GLU A 82 4.87 14.21 -6.69
C GLU A 82 3.95 14.61 -5.53
N ASP A 83 4.52 15.05 -4.41
CA ASP A 83 3.77 15.52 -3.25
C ASP A 83 2.93 16.76 -3.56
N LYS A 84 3.50 17.70 -4.33
CA LYS A 84 2.79 18.88 -4.81
C LYS A 84 1.61 18.48 -5.71
N ARG A 85 1.85 17.65 -6.73
CA ARG A 85 0.79 17.18 -7.64
C ARG A 85 -0.31 16.42 -6.88
N LEU A 86 0.07 15.58 -5.92
CA LEU A 86 -0.89 14.83 -5.10
C LEU A 86 -1.73 15.77 -4.24
N SER A 87 -1.12 16.76 -3.60
CA SER A 87 -1.82 17.71 -2.74
C SER A 87 -2.80 18.58 -3.54
N GLU A 88 -2.39 19.07 -4.71
CA GLU A 88 -3.25 19.82 -5.63
C GLU A 88 -4.42 18.97 -6.11
N ALA A 89 -4.16 17.74 -6.56
CA ALA A 89 -5.20 16.82 -7.04
C ALA A 89 -6.20 16.43 -5.94
N VAL A 90 -5.74 16.24 -4.69
CA VAL A 90 -6.64 15.97 -3.55
C VAL A 90 -7.51 17.18 -3.23
N ARG A 91 -6.96 18.40 -3.29
CA ARG A 91 -7.72 19.63 -3.10
C ARG A 91 -8.84 19.76 -4.14
N GLU A 92 -8.59 19.35 -5.38
CA GLU A 92 -9.54 19.48 -6.49
C GLU A 92 -10.56 18.32 -6.58
N HIS A 93 -10.15 17.09 -6.25
CA HIS A 93 -10.94 15.89 -6.48
C HIS A 93 -11.29 15.10 -5.20
N GLY A 94 -10.94 15.61 -4.03
CA GLY A 94 -11.24 14.99 -2.74
C GLY A 94 -10.60 13.60 -2.59
N ASN A 95 -11.42 12.56 -2.48
CA ASN A 95 -10.98 11.17 -2.28
C ASN A 95 -11.12 10.29 -3.54
N ASN A 96 -11.28 10.88 -4.73
CA ASN A 96 -11.31 10.12 -5.97
C ASN A 96 -9.90 9.66 -6.40
N TRP A 97 -9.39 8.63 -5.74
CA TRP A 97 -8.00 8.18 -5.88
C TRP A 97 -7.64 7.69 -7.29
N THR A 98 -8.62 7.20 -8.06
CA THR A 98 -8.38 6.79 -9.45
C THR A 98 -8.07 8.00 -10.32
N GLN A 99 -8.84 9.09 -10.17
CA GLN A 99 -8.61 10.35 -10.86
C GLN A 99 -7.35 11.06 -10.35
N ILE A 100 -7.11 11.04 -9.05
CA ILE A 100 -5.91 11.63 -8.46
C ILE A 100 -4.65 10.92 -8.99
N ALA A 101 -4.67 9.59 -9.10
CA ALA A 101 -3.56 8.82 -9.63
C ALA A 101 -3.25 9.13 -11.10
N SER A 102 -4.27 9.40 -11.93
CA SER A 102 -4.04 9.80 -13.33
C SER A 102 -3.38 11.19 -13.41
N LEU A 103 -3.72 12.11 -12.52
CA LEU A 103 -3.11 13.45 -12.43
C LEU A 103 -1.68 13.42 -11.87
N VAL A 104 -1.42 12.57 -10.86
CA VAL A 104 -0.06 12.36 -10.34
C VAL A 104 0.83 11.74 -11.42
N GLY A 105 0.26 10.86 -12.26
CA GLY A 105 0.86 10.27 -13.46
C GLY A 105 1.87 9.15 -13.17
N SER A 106 2.63 9.27 -12.09
CA SER A 106 3.72 8.36 -11.71
C SER A 106 3.33 7.28 -10.68
N ARG A 107 2.16 7.37 -10.05
CA ARG A 107 1.74 6.52 -8.92
C ARG A 107 0.34 5.93 -9.12
N CYS A 108 0.03 4.83 -8.44
CA CYS A 108 -1.31 4.24 -8.45
C CYS A 108 -2.20 4.81 -7.34
N ALA A 109 -3.51 4.60 -7.46
CA ALA A 109 -4.52 5.07 -6.49
C ALA A 109 -4.23 4.60 -5.06
N ASP A 110 -3.80 3.34 -4.90
CA ASP A 110 -3.43 2.78 -3.59
C ASP A 110 -2.19 3.50 -3.01
N GLN A 111 -1.20 3.83 -3.84
CA GLN A 111 -0.02 4.58 -3.41
C GLN A 111 -0.39 6.01 -3.01
N CYS A 112 -1.14 6.73 -3.84
CA CYS A 112 -1.61 8.09 -3.57
C CYS A 112 -2.42 8.17 -2.28
N SER A 113 -3.41 7.29 -2.11
CA SER A 113 -4.27 7.27 -0.92
C SER A 113 -3.52 6.91 0.36
N SER A 114 -2.50 6.04 0.26
CA SER A 114 -1.67 5.69 1.40
C SER A 114 -0.76 6.85 1.79
N HIS A 115 -0.08 7.45 0.81
CA HIS A 115 0.86 8.54 1.03
C HIS A 115 0.15 9.78 1.59
N TRP A 116 -1.00 10.15 1.01
CA TRP A 116 -1.82 11.23 1.54
C TRP A 116 -2.15 11.02 3.01
N ARG A 117 -2.72 9.85 3.36
CA ARG A 117 -3.15 9.56 4.74
C ARG A 117 -2.02 9.50 5.76
N GLN A 118 -0.79 9.21 5.32
CA GLN A 118 0.34 8.93 6.20
C GLN A 118 1.37 10.05 6.26
N VAL A 119 1.43 10.92 5.24
CA VAL A 119 2.54 11.86 5.05
C VAL A 119 2.10 13.28 4.69
N LEU A 120 1.04 13.47 3.91
CA LEU A 120 0.68 14.80 3.39
C LEU A 120 -0.58 15.42 3.99
N ARG A 121 -1.36 14.64 4.75
CA ARG A 121 -2.55 15.14 5.43
C ARG A 121 -2.19 16.31 6.34
N PRO A 122 -2.80 17.49 6.15
CA PRO A 122 -2.41 18.71 6.88
C PRO A 122 -2.82 18.68 8.36
N ASP A 123 -3.77 17.83 8.73
CA ASP A 123 -4.27 17.67 10.10
C ASP A 123 -3.50 16.63 10.93
N VAL A 124 -2.34 16.20 10.42
CA VAL A 124 -1.43 15.29 11.10
C VAL A 124 -0.11 16.01 11.32
N SER A 125 0.47 15.85 12.50
CA SER A 125 1.79 16.36 12.82
C SER A 125 2.88 15.42 12.30
N TYR A 126 3.85 16.02 11.60
CA TYR A 126 5.05 15.36 11.09
C TYR A 126 6.34 15.87 11.74
N CYS A 127 6.24 16.67 12.81
CA CYS A 127 7.41 17.16 13.54
C CYS A 127 8.13 16.02 14.29
N ASN A 128 9.35 16.29 14.76
CA ASN A 128 10.12 15.36 15.58
C ASN A 128 9.35 14.95 16.84
N TRP A 129 9.57 13.71 17.27
CA TRP A 129 8.99 13.19 18.52
C TRP A 129 9.72 13.75 19.72
N THR A 130 8.97 14.22 20.70
CA THR A 130 9.48 14.63 22.00
C THR A 130 9.53 13.47 22.99
N GLU A 131 10.27 13.62 24.08
CA GLU A 131 10.29 12.63 25.18
C GLU A 131 8.94 12.57 25.90
N GLN A 132 8.26 13.71 26.04
CA GLN A 132 6.92 13.76 26.60
C GLN A 132 5.91 12.96 25.75
N GLU A 133 5.92 13.12 24.43
CA GLU A 133 5.08 12.31 23.54
C GLU A 133 5.38 10.81 23.67
N ASP A 134 6.63 10.43 23.91
CA ASP A 134 7.00 9.02 24.13
C ASP A 134 6.39 8.47 25.42
N GLU A 135 6.44 9.24 26.51
CA GLU A 135 5.82 8.87 27.79
C GLU A 135 4.31 8.72 27.66
N GLU A 136 3.66 9.68 26.99
CA GLU A 136 2.22 9.64 26.72
C GLU A 136 1.83 8.44 25.85
N LEU A 137 2.61 8.15 24.80
CA LEU A 137 2.44 6.98 23.95
C LEU A 137 2.58 5.68 24.75
N LEU A 138 3.62 5.55 25.59
CA LEU A 138 3.82 4.36 26.41
C LEU A 138 2.66 4.14 27.38
N LYS A 139 2.18 5.20 28.03
CA LYS A 139 1.02 5.15 28.92
C LYS A 139 -0.26 4.77 28.16
N ALA A 140 -0.48 5.35 26.98
CA ALA A 140 -1.63 5.02 26.14
C ALA A 140 -1.61 3.54 25.71
N VAL A 141 -0.44 2.98 25.39
CA VAL A 141 -0.28 1.56 25.06
C VAL A 141 -0.56 0.66 26.26
N GLN A 142 -0.22 1.07 27.48
CA GLN A 142 -0.58 0.29 28.68
C GLN A 142 -2.11 0.22 28.86
N THR A 143 -2.83 1.31 28.58
CA THR A 143 -4.28 1.37 28.74
C THR A 143 -5.06 0.73 27.58
N HIS A 144 -4.63 0.97 26.33
CA HIS A 144 -5.38 0.59 25.12
C HIS A 144 -4.73 -0.55 24.32
N GLY A 145 -3.60 -1.08 24.79
CA GLY A 145 -2.81 -2.06 24.04
C GLY A 145 -2.28 -1.48 22.73
N THR A 146 -2.11 -2.34 21.72
CA THR A 146 -1.63 -1.93 20.38
C THR A 146 -2.77 -1.48 19.45
N ASN A 147 -3.86 -0.92 20.01
CA ASN A 147 -4.93 -0.35 19.22
C ASN A 147 -4.54 1.07 18.74
N TRP A 148 -3.68 1.12 17.73
CA TRP A 148 -3.12 2.37 17.22
C TRP A 148 -4.16 3.36 16.70
N SER A 149 -5.29 2.87 16.18
CA SER A 149 -6.39 3.73 15.72
C SER A 149 -7.09 4.41 16.88
N ALA A 150 -7.30 3.69 18.00
CA ALA A 150 -7.87 4.28 19.21
C ALA A 150 -6.92 5.30 19.82
N ILE A 151 -5.62 4.98 19.91
CA ILE A 151 -4.61 5.90 20.44
C ILE A 151 -4.49 7.16 19.57
N ALA A 152 -4.45 7.00 18.25
CA ALA A 152 -4.40 8.12 17.31
C ALA A 152 -5.59 9.08 17.43
N ALA A 153 -6.75 8.62 17.90
CA ALA A 153 -7.94 9.45 17.99
C ALA A 153 -7.87 10.53 19.08
N PHE A 154 -7.00 10.37 20.08
CA PHE A 154 -6.84 11.32 21.19
C PHE A 154 -5.41 11.80 21.42
N HIS A 155 -4.44 11.33 20.62
CA HIS A 155 -3.05 11.74 20.75
C HIS A 155 -2.85 13.20 20.33
N ASP A 156 -2.16 13.99 21.15
CA ASP A 156 -1.79 15.37 20.88
C ASP A 156 -0.25 15.49 20.90
N PRO A 157 0.41 16.01 19.84
CA PRO A 157 -0.18 16.46 18.58
C PRO A 157 -0.80 15.30 17.77
N PRO A 158 -1.71 15.57 16.81
CA PRO A 158 -2.34 14.52 16.03
C PRO A 158 -1.32 13.65 15.28
N ARG A 159 -1.28 12.35 15.56
CA ARG A 159 -0.38 11.38 14.90
C ARG A 159 -1.18 10.28 14.23
N THR A 160 -0.66 9.71 13.15
CA THR A 160 -1.29 8.53 12.54
C THR A 160 -1.03 7.27 13.36
N GLY A 161 -1.93 6.29 13.28
CA GLY A 161 -1.68 4.98 13.91
C GLY A 161 -0.37 4.32 13.44
N LEU A 162 0.04 4.56 12.19
CA LEU A 162 1.32 4.04 11.68
C LEU A 162 2.52 4.74 12.32
N SER A 163 2.48 6.07 12.48
CA SER A 163 3.58 6.80 13.11
C SER A 163 3.72 6.41 14.58
N LEU A 164 2.62 6.24 15.31
CA LEU A 164 2.60 5.75 16.70
C LEU A 164 3.23 4.36 16.81
N LYS A 165 2.77 3.41 15.98
CA LYS A 165 3.34 2.05 15.94
C LYS A 165 4.85 2.06 15.67
N ASN A 166 5.28 2.85 14.69
CA ASN A 166 6.69 2.95 14.32
C ASN A 166 7.51 3.54 15.45
N ARG A 167 7.01 4.59 16.13
CA ARG A 167 7.69 5.20 17.27
C ARG A 167 7.80 4.23 18.44
N TYR A 168 6.70 3.58 18.83
CA TYR A 168 6.69 2.59 19.90
C TYR A 168 7.70 1.46 19.66
N THR A 169 7.78 0.96 18.43
CA THR A 169 8.75 -0.09 18.06
C THR A 169 10.20 0.37 18.29
N ARG A 170 10.51 1.64 17.97
CA ARG A 170 11.85 2.22 18.20
C ARG A 170 12.15 2.40 19.69
N ILE A 171 11.20 2.88 20.49
CA ILE A 171 11.35 3.03 21.93
C ILE A 171 11.68 1.68 22.57
N ARG A 172 10.93 0.63 22.21
CA ARG A 172 11.16 -0.72 22.72
C ARG A 172 12.52 -1.29 22.37
N ALA A 173 12.95 -1.16 21.12
CA ALA A 173 14.27 -1.61 20.70
C ALA A 173 15.40 -0.93 21.48
N LYS A 174 15.25 0.37 21.80
CA LYS A 174 16.22 1.11 22.62
C LYS A 174 16.22 0.62 24.09
N GLY A 175 15.05 0.33 24.66
CA GLY A 175 14.94 -0.20 26.03
C GLY A 175 15.51 -1.62 26.19
N GLU A 176 15.31 -2.50 25.20
CA GLU A 176 15.85 -3.86 25.20
C GLU A 176 17.39 -3.86 25.02
N SER A 177 17.94 -2.88 24.29
CA SER A 177 19.39 -2.71 24.10
C SER A 177 20.10 -2.10 25.31
N ALA A 178 19.36 -1.46 26.22
CA ALA A 178 19.89 -0.80 27.42
C ALA A 178 19.80 -1.69 28.67
N ALA A 179 19.12 -2.83 28.61
CA ALA A 179 19.11 -3.81 29.69
C ALA A 179 20.50 -4.47 29.77
N PRO A 180 21.25 -4.35 30.88
CA PRO A 180 22.49 -5.08 31.03
C PRO A 180 22.17 -6.58 30.95
N SER A 181 22.94 -7.31 30.14
CA SER A 181 22.92 -8.76 30.12
C SER A 181 23.20 -9.26 31.54
N VAL A 182 22.15 -9.67 32.25
CA VAL A 182 22.28 -10.34 33.54
C VAL A 182 22.95 -11.68 33.24
N LEU A 183 24.16 -11.85 33.78
CA LEU A 183 25.00 -13.04 33.70
C LEU A 183 24.28 -14.29 34.26
#